data_AF-A0A257SNL5-F1
#
_entry.id   AF-A0A257SNL5-F1
#
_cell.length_a   1.000
_cell.length_b   1.000
_cell.length_c   1.000
_cell.angle_alpha   90.00
_cell.angle_beta   90.00
_cell.angle_gamma   90.00
#
_symmetry.space_group_name_H-M   'P 1'
#
loop_
_entity.id
_entity.type
_entity.pdbx_description
1 polymer ?
#
loop_
_entity_poly.entity_id
_entity_poly.type
_entity_poly.pdbx_seq_one_letter_code
_entity_poly.pdbx_strand_id
1 'polypeptide(L)'
;QRWLGGTLTNFKTIRQSIRRLEELEQMSTDGTLEKLTKKEALTLGRERDKLERSLGGIKEINGLPDAIFVIDVGHEKIAVAEAKKLGIPVIGVVDSNCDPMLVDYVIPGNDDATRAIRLYASLVADAVLDGRQGGENALLGEFVEVDEEVIEIDAD
;
A
#
# COMPACT_ATOMS: atom_id res chain seq x y z
N GLN A 1 -5.26 12.93 -7.22
CA GLN A 1 -5.73 11.78 -8.01
C GLN A 1 -6.91 11.17 -7.27
N ARG A 2 -7.65 10.19 -7.82
CA ARG A 2 -8.83 9.59 -7.16
C ARG A 2 -8.66 8.08 -7.07
N TRP A 3 -9.07 7.48 -5.96
CA TRP A 3 -9.15 6.03 -5.81
C TRP A 3 -10.04 5.39 -6.88
N LEU A 4 -9.49 4.43 -7.63
CA LEU A 4 -10.25 3.68 -8.62
C LEU A 4 -11.03 2.56 -7.93
N GLY A 5 -12.35 2.54 -8.07
CA GLY A 5 -13.15 1.45 -7.51
C GLY A 5 -12.72 0.09 -8.09
N GLY A 6 -12.54 -0.90 -7.22
CA GLY A 6 -12.01 -2.20 -7.58
C GLY A 6 -10.50 -2.33 -7.43
N THR A 7 -9.80 -1.32 -6.88
CA THR A 7 -8.35 -1.35 -6.72
C THR A 7 -7.89 -2.55 -5.89
N LEU A 8 -8.57 -2.84 -4.78
CA LEU A 8 -8.24 -3.98 -3.92
C LEU A 8 -9.12 -5.19 -4.28
N THR A 9 -10.43 -4.97 -4.43
CA THR A 9 -11.39 -6.07 -4.64
C THR A 9 -11.28 -6.74 -6.01
N ASN A 10 -10.75 -6.05 -7.03
CA ASN A 10 -10.48 -6.60 -8.36
C ASN A 10 -9.00 -6.44 -8.75
N PHE A 11 -8.10 -6.77 -7.83
CA PHE A 11 -6.67 -6.59 -8.01
C PHE A 11 -6.09 -7.31 -9.25
N LYS A 12 -6.70 -8.43 -9.68
CA LYS A 12 -6.27 -9.15 -10.88
C LYS A 12 -6.37 -8.28 -12.15
N THR A 13 -7.46 -7.54 -12.33
CA THR A 13 -7.64 -6.63 -13.47
C THR A 13 -6.75 -5.39 -13.35
N ILE A 14 -6.56 -4.89 -12.12
CA ILE A 14 -5.66 -3.77 -11.85
C ILE A 14 -4.23 -4.12 -12.23
N ARG A 15 -3.77 -5.31 -11.85
CA ARG A 15 -2.44 -5.83 -12.22
C ARG A 15 -2.26 -5.96 -13.74
N GLN A 16 -3.31 -6.32 -14.48
CA GLN A 16 -3.26 -6.31 -15.95
C GLN A 16 -3.09 -4.89 -16.50
N SER A 17 -3.77 -3.91 -15.92
CA SER A 17 -3.62 -2.49 -16.29
C SER A 17 -2.23 -1.94 -15.95
N ILE A 18 -1.63 -2.38 -14.83
CA ILE A 18 -0.25 -2.03 -14.46
C ILE A 18 0.74 -2.60 -15.47
N ARG A 19 0.61 -3.88 -15.85
CA ARG A 19 1.45 -4.48 -16.91
C ARG A 19 1.33 -3.73 -18.24
N ARG A 20 0.11 -3.31 -18.59
CA ARG A 20 -0.12 -2.49 -19.79
C ARG A 20 0.61 -1.15 -19.71
N LEU A 21 0.64 -0.53 -18.52
CA LEU A 21 1.41 0.70 -18.30
C LEU A 21 2.91 0.45 -18.48
N GLU A 22 3.46 -0.61 -17.89
CA GLU A 22 4.87 -0.99 -18.04
C GLU A 22 5.26 -1.25 -19.51
N GLU A 23 4.40 -1.96 -20.26
CA GLU A 23 4.59 -2.17 -21.70
C GLU A 23 4.66 -0.84 -22.47
N LEU A 24 3.76 0.11 -22.17
CA LEU A 24 3.73 1.42 -22.82
C LEU A 24 4.96 2.27 -22.47
N GLU A 25 5.44 2.19 -21.23
CA GLU A 25 6.69 2.85 -20.80
C GLU A 25 7.91 2.25 -21.51
N GLN A 26 7.97 0.93 -21.64
CA GLN A 26 9.03 0.25 -22.36
C GLN A 26 9.02 0.60 -23.85
N MET A 27 7.85 0.59 -24.50
CA MET A 27 7.72 1.01 -25.90
C MET A 27 8.16 2.46 -26.13
N SER A 28 7.98 3.32 -25.12
CA SER A 28 8.45 4.71 -25.15
C SER A 28 9.95 4.84 -24.99
N THR A 29 10.58 3.94 -24.23
CA THR A 29 12.02 3.96 -23.97
C THR A 29 12.81 3.32 -25.11
N ASP A 30 12.29 2.23 -25.68
CA ASP A 30 12.95 1.46 -26.75
C ASP A 30 12.78 2.07 -28.15
N GLY A 31 12.17 3.26 -28.25
CA GLY A 31 11.95 3.97 -29.53
C GLY A 31 10.89 3.34 -30.44
N THR A 32 10.11 2.37 -29.93
CA THR A 32 9.06 1.69 -30.72
C THR A 32 7.97 2.65 -31.16
N LEU A 33 7.65 3.66 -30.35
CA LEU A 33 6.69 4.72 -30.67
C LEU A 33 7.09 5.53 -31.92
N GLU A 34 8.38 5.66 -32.21
CA GLU A 34 8.87 6.45 -33.36
C GLU A 34 8.64 5.75 -34.70
N LYS A 35 8.45 4.42 -34.68
CA LYS A 35 8.15 3.60 -35.85
C LYS A 35 6.66 3.63 -36.22
N LEU A 36 5.81 4.19 -35.36
CA LEU A 36 4.37 4.28 -35.56
C LEU A 36 3.96 5.59 -36.23
N THR A 37 2.73 5.65 -36.72
CA THR A 37 2.20 6.91 -37.23
C THR A 37 2.02 7.91 -36.08
N LYS A 38 2.15 9.22 -36.37
CA LYS A 38 1.98 10.28 -35.35
C LYS A 38 0.65 10.17 -34.58
N LYS A 39 -0.41 9.70 -35.24
CA LYS A 39 -1.74 9.51 -34.63
C LYS A 39 -1.75 8.35 -33.63
N GLU A 40 -1.16 7.22 -33.98
CA GLU A 40 -1.06 6.05 -33.10
C GLU A 40 -0.16 6.35 -31.92
N ALA A 41 1.02 6.94 -32.16
CA ALA A 41 1.95 7.36 -31.11
C ALA A 41 1.27 8.32 -30.11
N LEU A 42 0.50 9.29 -30.59
CA LEU A 42 -0.27 10.19 -29.73
C LEU A 42 -1.34 9.47 -28.91
N THR A 43 -2.00 8.46 -29.49
CA THR A 43 -3.06 7.71 -28.82
C THR A 43 -2.48 6.86 -27.68
N LEU A 44 -1.37 6.16 -27.94
CA LEU A 44 -0.65 5.38 -26.94
C LEU A 44 -0.05 6.27 -25.85
N GLY A 45 0.49 7.44 -26.21
CA GLY A 45 0.97 8.41 -25.22
C GLY A 45 -0.14 8.88 -24.27
N ARG A 46 -1.33 9.18 -24.79
CA ARG A 46 -2.49 9.54 -23.95
C ARG A 46 -2.96 8.38 -23.07
N GLU A 47 -2.91 7.15 -23.57
CA GLU A 47 -3.22 5.95 -22.80
C GLU A 47 -2.25 5.80 -21.62
N ARG A 48 -0.94 5.87 -21.89
CA ARG A 48 0.11 5.86 -20.87
C ARG A 48 -0.13 6.94 -19.82
N ASP A 49 -0.30 8.20 -20.22
CA ASP A 49 -0.47 9.32 -19.29
C ASP A 49 -1.74 9.19 -18.44
N LYS A 50 -2.78 8.52 -18.97
CA LYS A 50 -4.00 8.23 -18.21
C LYS A 50 -3.74 7.13 -17.18
N LEU A 51 -3.08 6.04 -17.57
CA LEU A 51 -2.74 4.94 -16.67
C LEU A 51 -1.77 5.39 -15.58
N GLU A 52 -0.73 6.13 -15.93
CA GLU A 52 0.27 6.66 -14.97
C GLU A 52 -0.40 7.54 -13.91
N ARG A 53 -1.31 8.43 -14.32
CA ARG A 53 -2.08 9.27 -13.38
C ARG A 53 -3.00 8.50 -12.44
N SER A 54 -3.38 7.27 -12.77
CA SER A 54 -4.31 6.47 -11.98
C SER A 54 -3.64 5.34 -11.20
N LEU A 55 -2.55 4.78 -11.73
CA LEU A 55 -1.93 3.54 -11.24
C LEU A 55 -0.44 3.70 -10.92
N GLY A 56 0.20 4.81 -11.27
CA GLY A 56 1.64 5.01 -11.07
C GLY A 56 2.08 4.85 -9.61
N GLY A 57 1.23 5.27 -8.66
CA GLY A 57 1.50 5.12 -7.22
C GLY A 57 1.42 3.68 -6.69
N ILE A 58 0.84 2.74 -7.45
CA ILE A 58 0.69 1.33 -7.05
C ILE A 58 1.41 0.37 -7.99
N LYS A 59 2.23 0.87 -8.92
CA LYS A 59 2.90 0.06 -9.93
C LYS A 59 3.86 -0.98 -9.34
N GLU A 60 4.48 -0.64 -8.20
CA GLU A 60 5.47 -1.50 -7.54
C GLU A 60 4.85 -2.55 -6.60
N ILE A 61 3.52 -2.53 -6.45
CA ILE A 61 2.83 -3.43 -5.52
C ILE A 61 2.63 -4.81 -6.17
N ASN A 62 3.29 -5.82 -5.60
CA ASN A 62 3.26 -7.18 -6.11
C ASN A 62 2.00 -7.98 -5.67
N GLY A 63 1.32 -7.57 -4.60
CA GLY A 63 0.24 -8.33 -3.97
C GLY A 63 -0.86 -7.44 -3.39
N LEU A 64 -1.85 -8.04 -2.74
CA LEU A 64 -2.74 -7.26 -1.88
C LEU A 64 -1.94 -6.80 -0.66
N PRO A 65 -2.15 -5.55 -0.19
CA PRO A 65 -1.46 -5.07 1.00
C PRO A 65 -1.99 -5.76 2.27
N ASP A 66 -1.10 -5.99 3.23
CA ASP A 66 -1.45 -6.55 4.54
C ASP A 66 -2.10 -5.52 5.48
N ALA A 67 -1.90 -4.22 5.21
CA ALA A 67 -2.54 -3.11 5.90
C ALA A 67 -2.58 -1.88 4.99
N ILE A 68 -3.54 -0.98 5.22
CA ILE A 68 -3.58 0.32 4.53
C ILE A 68 -3.61 1.48 5.52
N PHE A 69 -2.92 2.57 5.15
CA PHE A 69 -2.99 3.84 5.86
C PHE A 69 -3.80 4.86 5.06
N VAL A 70 -4.80 5.47 5.68
CA VAL A 70 -5.76 6.37 5.04
C VAL A 70 -5.81 7.70 5.79
N ILE A 71 -5.81 8.80 5.04
CA ILE A 71 -6.05 10.15 5.54
C ILE A 71 -7.41 10.60 4.98
N ASP A 72 -8.24 11.22 5.81
CA ASP A 72 -9.63 11.58 5.49
C ASP A 72 -10.47 10.35 5.08
N VAL A 73 -10.83 9.58 6.10
CA VAL A 73 -11.66 8.37 5.99
C VAL A 73 -13.06 8.71 5.43
N GLY A 74 -13.54 9.93 5.66
CA GLY A 74 -14.83 10.42 5.18
C GLY A 74 -14.86 10.62 3.66
N HIS A 75 -13.74 11.04 3.07
CA HIS A 75 -13.57 11.18 1.63
C HIS A 75 -13.21 9.85 0.96
N GLU A 76 -12.31 9.05 1.54
CA GLU A 76 -11.80 7.80 0.96
C GLU A 76 -12.64 6.55 1.29
N LYS A 77 -13.96 6.71 1.34
CA LYS A 77 -14.93 5.64 1.67
C LYS A 77 -14.80 4.37 0.82
N ILE A 78 -14.44 4.52 -0.46
CA ILE A 78 -14.32 3.38 -1.38
C ILE A 78 -13.14 2.49 -0.97
N ALA A 79 -11.98 3.10 -0.67
CA ALA A 79 -10.79 2.36 -0.25
C ALA A 79 -11.06 1.59 1.05
N VAL A 80 -11.67 2.28 2.03
CA VAL A 80 -12.02 1.71 3.34
C VAL A 80 -13.03 0.56 3.20
N ALA A 81 -14.07 0.73 2.37
CA ALA A 81 -15.07 -0.30 2.15
C ALA A 81 -14.49 -1.54 1.45
N GLU A 82 -13.59 -1.35 0.48
CA GLU A 82 -12.90 -2.44 -0.19
C GLU A 82 -11.96 -3.20 0.76
N ALA A 83 -11.18 -2.47 1.58
CA ALA A 83 -10.29 -3.06 2.57
C ALA A 83 -11.06 -3.89 3.60
N LYS A 84 -12.15 -3.32 4.16
CA LYS A 84 -13.04 -4.01 5.10
C LYS A 84 -13.64 -5.28 4.51
N LYS A 85 -14.02 -5.27 3.23
CA LYS A 85 -14.55 -6.45 2.54
C LYS A 85 -13.53 -7.57 2.41
N LEU A 86 -12.25 -7.24 2.26
CA LEU A 86 -11.15 -8.19 2.15
C LEU A 86 -10.53 -8.56 3.51
N GLY A 87 -10.95 -7.91 4.60
CA GLY A 87 -10.37 -8.08 5.93
C GLY A 87 -8.98 -7.46 6.08
N ILE A 88 -8.65 -6.48 5.23
CA ILE A 88 -7.39 -5.74 5.32
C ILE A 88 -7.55 -4.67 6.41
N PRO A 89 -6.69 -4.67 7.46
CA PRO A 89 -6.77 -3.68 8.53
C PRO A 89 -6.50 -2.26 8.01
N VAL A 90 -7.31 -1.33 8.46
CA VAL A 90 -7.26 0.09 8.10
C VAL A 90 -6.74 0.90 9.28
N ILE A 91 -5.65 1.63 9.07
CA ILE A 91 -5.13 2.66 9.96
C ILE A 91 -5.54 4.01 9.38
N GLY A 92 -6.24 4.84 10.15
CA GLY A 92 -6.92 6.01 9.59
C GLY A 92 -6.82 7.25 10.47
N VAL A 93 -6.53 8.39 9.85
CA VAL A 93 -6.68 9.71 10.50
C VAL A 93 -8.14 10.11 10.45
N VAL A 94 -8.74 10.36 11.61
CA VAL A 94 -10.16 10.67 11.77
C VAL A 94 -10.30 12.06 12.40
N ASP A 95 -10.95 12.97 11.67
CA ASP A 95 -11.36 14.27 12.18
C ASP A 95 -12.79 14.25 12.77
N SER A 96 -13.19 15.36 13.38
CA SER A 96 -14.48 15.61 14.03
C SER A 96 -15.74 15.24 13.23
N ASN A 97 -15.67 15.20 11.90
CA ASN A 97 -16.78 14.93 11.00
C ASN A 97 -16.83 13.48 10.48
N CYS A 98 -15.91 12.61 10.93
CA CYS A 98 -15.78 11.25 10.45
C CYS A 98 -16.15 10.23 11.55
N ASP A 99 -16.77 9.11 11.13
CA ASP A 99 -17.11 8.02 12.05
C ASP A 99 -15.87 7.12 12.31
N PRO A 100 -15.38 7.05 13.56
CA PRO A 100 -14.20 6.24 13.90
C PRO A 100 -14.45 4.74 13.75
N MET A 101 -15.71 4.27 13.70
CA MET A 101 -16.05 2.85 13.55
C MET A 101 -15.77 2.28 12.15
N LEU A 102 -15.36 3.14 11.21
CA LEU A 102 -14.96 2.75 9.86
C LEU A 102 -13.52 2.23 9.78
N VAL A 103 -12.74 2.38 10.84
CA VAL A 103 -11.29 2.16 10.87
C VAL A 103 -10.94 1.22 12.02
N ASP A 104 -9.96 0.35 11.84
CA ASP A 104 -9.50 -0.57 12.89
C ASP A 104 -8.57 0.12 13.89
N TYR A 105 -7.67 0.98 13.39
CA TYR A 105 -6.75 1.76 14.21
C TYR A 105 -6.94 3.26 13.94
N VAL A 106 -7.57 3.93 14.91
CA VAL A 106 -7.95 5.34 14.80
C VAL A 106 -6.83 6.25 15.29
N ILE A 107 -6.45 7.22 14.46
CA ILE A 107 -5.57 8.34 14.81
C ILE A 107 -6.43 9.60 14.83
N PRO A 108 -6.83 10.12 16.01
CA PRO A 108 -7.61 11.34 16.07
C PRO A 108 -6.74 12.53 15.66
N GLY A 109 -7.20 13.33 14.69
CA GLY A 109 -6.42 14.48 14.25
C GLY A 109 -7.00 15.18 13.04
N ASN A 110 -6.47 16.38 12.77
CA ASN A 110 -6.87 17.21 11.65
C ASN A 110 -6.35 16.63 10.32
N ASP A 111 -7.25 16.31 9.40
CA ASP A 111 -6.97 15.76 8.06
C ASP A 111 -6.98 16.81 6.93
N ASP A 112 -7.51 18.02 7.16
CA ASP A 112 -7.54 19.11 6.17
C ASP A 112 -6.19 19.84 6.02
N ALA A 113 -5.42 19.92 7.10
CA ALA A 113 -4.21 20.75 7.13
C ALA A 113 -3.02 20.06 6.46
N THR A 114 -2.47 20.64 5.39
CA THR A 114 -1.29 20.09 4.69
C THR A 114 -0.10 19.80 5.61
N ARG A 115 0.12 20.63 6.64
CA ARG A 115 1.19 20.41 7.63
C ARG A 115 0.94 19.16 8.48
N ALA A 116 -0.32 18.92 8.87
CA ALA A 116 -0.71 17.74 9.63
C ALA A 116 -0.60 16.47 8.76
N ILE A 117 -1.14 16.50 7.54
CA ILE A 117 -1.02 15.41 6.55
C ILE A 117 0.44 15.00 6.35
N ARG A 118 1.34 15.98 6.15
CA ARG A 118 2.77 15.72 5.99
C ARG A 118 3.40 15.09 7.24
N LEU A 119 3.00 15.55 8.43
CA LEU A 119 3.48 15.01 9.69
C LEU A 119 3.04 13.55 9.86
N TYR A 120 1.76 13.22 9.61
CA TYR A 120 1.31 11.83 9.71
C TYR A 120 2.01 10.94 8.69
N ALA A 121 2.11 11.39 7.44
CA ALA A 121 2.77 10.62 6.39
C ALA A 121 4.25 10.36 6.72
N SER A 122 4.98 11.36 7.25
CA SER A 122 6.37 11.16 7.65
C SER A 122 6.50 10.20 8.84
N LEU A 123 5.68 10.37 9.87
CA LEU A 123 5.73 9.51 11.06
C LEU A 123 5.38 8.06 10.74
N VAL A 124 4.40 7.83 9.87
CA VAL A 124 4.04 6.48 9.41
C VAL A 124 5.17 5.89 8.55
N ALA A 125 5.79 6.68 7.68
CA ALA A 125 6.94 6.23 6.90
C ALA A 125 8.12 5.84 7.80
N ASP A 126 8.46 6.68 8.78
CA ASP A 126 9.52 6.42 9.76
C ASP A 126 9.20 5.15 10.56
N ALA A 127 7.97 4.99 11.05
CA ALA A 127 7.55 3.80 11.79
C ALA A 127 7.66 2.50 10.96
N VAL A 128 7.33 2.55 9.66
CA VAL A 128 7.48 1.40 8.75
C VAL A 128 8.95 1.07 8.52
N LEU A 129 9.82 2.08 8.39
CA LEU A 129 11.26 1.88 8.23
C LEU A 129 11.90 1.31 9.51
N ASP A 130 11.53 1.83 10.67
CA ASP A 130 11.99 1.35 11.97
C ASP A 130 11.51 -0.09 12.22
N GLY A 131 10.24 -0.38 11.90
CA GLY A 131 9.68 -1.72 12.00
C GLY A 131 10.39 -2.73 11.10
N ARG A 132 10.84 -2.30 9.91
CA ARG A 132 11.62 -3.15 9.00
C ARG A 132 13.02 -3.45 9.57
N GLN A 133 13.71 -2.46 10.11
CA GLN A 133 15.04 -2.63 10.71
C GLN A 133 14.98 -3.43 12.02
N GLY A 134 13.98 -3.16 12.85
CA GLY A 134 13.74 -3.87 14.11
C GLY A 134 13.27 -5.31 13.89
N GLY A 135 12.44 -5.55 12.88
CA GLY A 135 11.99 -6.89 12.48
C GLY A 135 13.12 -7.76 11.96
N GLU A 136 14.09 -7.20 11.22
CA GLU A 136 15.30 -7.93 10.81
C GLU A 136 16.15 -8.36 12.03
N ASN A 137 16.25 -7.52 13.06
CA ASN A 137 16.96 -7.87 14.30
C ASN A 137 16.17 -8.85 15.19
N ALA A 138 14.84 -8.74 15.24
CA ALA A 138 13.98 -9.63 16.02
C ALA A 138 13.81 -11.02 15.39
N LEU A 139 13.94 -11.15 14.06
CA LEU A 139 13.95 -12.44 13.37
C LEU A 139 15.29 -13.19 13.51
N LEU A 140 16.37 -12.47 13.85
CA LEU A 140 17.71 -13.02 14.05
C LEU A 140 18.02 -13.35 15.52
N GLY A 141 17.22 -12.86 16.47
CA GLY A 141 17.40 -13.07 17.90
C GLY A 141 16.29 -13.92 18.51
N GLU A 142 16.67 -14.90 19.34
CA GLU A 142 15.80 -15.77 20.15
C GLU A 142 15.20 -17.00 19.46
N PHE A 143 16.07 -17.92 19.03
CA PHE A 143 15.86 -19.33 19.37
C PHE A 143 16.90 -19.70 20.43
N VAL A 144 16.52 -19.57 21.71
CA VAL A 144 17.26 -20.21 22.79
C VAL A 144 16.63 -21.59 22.97
N GLU A 145 17.25 -22.63 22.41
CA GLU A 145 16.95 -24.01 22.81
C GLU A 145 17.27 -24.12 24.31
N VAL A 146 16.24 -24.37 25.11
CA VAL A 146 16.42 -24.73 26.51
C VAL A 146 16.74 -26.22 26.53
N ASP A 147 18.01 -26.55 26.75
CA ASP A 147 18.43 -27.93 27.00
C ASP A 147 17.68 -28.47 28.22
N GLU A 148 16.95 -29.57 28.03
CA GLU A 148 16.17 -30.24 29.04
C GLU A 148 17.13 -30.94 30.02
N GLU A 149 17.51 -30.27 31.12
CA GLU A 149 18.25 -30.93 32.21
C GLU A 149 17.36 -31.99 32.88
N VAL A 150 17.67 -33.25 32.60
CA VAL A 150 17.07 -34.42 33.25
C VAL A 150 17.56 -34.47 34.69
N ILE A 151 16.68 -34.17 35.65
CA ILE A 151 16.96 -34.36 37.07
C ILE A 151 16.84 -35.86 37.38
N GLU A 152 17.97 -36.55 37.49
CA GLU A 152 18.02 -37.87 38.14
C GLU A 152 17.72 -37.70 39.63
N ILE A 153 16.62 -38.31 40.07
CA ILE A 153 16.26 -38.38 41.48
C ILE A 153 16.85 -39.69 42.00
N ASP A 154 17.98 -39.61 42.70
CA ASP A 154 18.52 -40.75 43.45
C ASP A 154 17.53 -41.13 44.57
N ALA A 155 17.12 -42.39 44.54
CA ALA A 155 16.30 -43.01 45.58
C ALA A 155 17.22 -43.71 46.60
N ASP A 156 17.23 -43.21 47.83
CA ASP A 156 17.70 -43.90 49.03
C ASP A 156 16.59 -43.93 50.10
#